data_AF-A0A4R0YY80-F1
#
_entry.id   AF-A0A4R0YY80-F1
#
_cell.length_a   1.000
_cell.length_b   1.000
_cell.length_c   1.000
_cell.angle_alpha   90.00
_cell.angle_beta   90.00
_cell.angle_gamma   90.00
#
_symmetry.space_group_name_H-M   'P 1'
#
loop_
_entity.id
_entity.type
_entity.pdbx_description
1 polymer ?
#
loop_
_entity_poly.entity_id
_entity_poly.type
_entity_poly.pdbx_seq_one_letter_code
_entity_poly.pdbx_strand_id
1 'polypeptide(L)'
;MSWDFAVWYPHARTSPEHAAKVYARLCEGDESLVQPHPSVAAFYRDLVAIHPDLDDASEDDVDAAANPWSYPMERSDAYVIVSCQMSKVGQVEDLVNRLVKEHGLALYDPQSERLTSPGDAVAPPRPWWKIWSLAERTLQR
;
A
#
# COMPACT_ATOMS: atom_id res chain seq x y z
N MET A 1 12.74 6.58 -10.46
CA MET A 1 12.21 7.23 -9.25
C MET A 1 10.89 6.54 -8.93
N SER A 2 10.79 5.93 -7.75
CA SER A 2 9.57 5.29 -7.22
C SER A 2 8.88 6.22 -6.22
N TRP A 3 7.65 5.86 -5.83
CA TRP A 3 6.96 6.42 -4.67
C TRP A 3 6.64 5.30 -3.70
N ASP A 4 6.90 5.52 -2.43
CA ASP A 4 6.87 4.46 -1.41
C ASP A 4 5.71 4.69 -0.45
N PHE A 5 5.19 3.61 0.09
CA PHE A 5 4.20 3.64 1.15
C PHE A 5 4.53 2.56 2.18
N ALA A 6 4.64 2.95 3.44
CA ALA A 6 4.93 2.05 4.54
C ALA A 6 3.67 1.79 5.37
N VAL A 7 3.41 0.51 5.65
CA VAL A 7 2.20 0.04 6.32
C VAL A 7 2.57 -0.87 7.48
N TRP A 8 1.99 -0.61 8.65
CA TRP A 8 2.16 -1.44 9.84
C TRP A 8 0.96 -1.32 10.78
N TYR A 9 0.86 -2.20 11.77
CA TYR A 9 -0.15 -2.08 12.82
C TYR A 9 0.31 -1.13 13.93
N PRO A 10 -0.38 -0.02 14.20
CA PRO A 10 0.03 0.94 15.22
C PRO A 10 -0.43 0.48 16.61
N HIS A 11 0.44 -0.23 17.34
CA HIS A 11 0.17 -0.67 18.72
C HIS A 11 -0.08 0.49 19.71
N ALA A 12 0.30 1.72 19.34
CA ALA A 12 -0.04 2.94 20.04
C ALA A 12 -0.34 4.05 19.02
N ARG A 13 -1.03 5.12 19.47
CA ARG A 13 -1.18 6.33 18.65
C ARG A 13 0.21 6.84 18.24
N THR A 14 0.38 7.09 16.95
CA THR A 14 1.63 7.56 16.37
C THR A 14 1.47 8.97 15.80
N SER A 15 2.57 9.72 15.72
CA SER A 15 2.66 11.00 15.03
C SER A 15 3.39 10.83 13.69
N PRO A 16 3.27 11.78 12.75
CA PRO A 16 4.05 11.77 11.51
C PRO A 16 5.57 11.70 11.76
N GLU A 17 6.08 12.43 12.74
CA GLU A 17 7.50 12.39 13.12
C GLU A 17 7.96 11.01 13.63
N HIS A 18 7.10 10.33 14.38
CA HIS A 18 7.40 8.97 14.84
C HIS A 18 7.31 7.97 13.68
N ALA A 19 6.31 8.12 12.81
CA ALA A 19 6.15 7.32 11.60
C ALA A 19 7.36 7.45 10.64
N ALA A 20 7.91 8.67 10.50
CA ALA A 20 9.15 8.90 9.75
C ALA A 20 10.34 8.11 10.32
N LYS A 21 10.46 8.05 11.66
CA LYS A 21 11.51 7.27 12.33
C LYS A 21 11.30 5.77 12.15
N VAL A 22 10.05 5.29 12.23
CA VAL A 22 9.71 3.90 11.95
C VAL A 22 10.14 3.55 10.53
N TYR A 23 9.72 4.32 9.52
CA TYR A 23 10.09 4.10 8.13
C TYR A 23 11.61 4.06 7.91
N ALA A 24 12.35 5.03 8.45
CA ALA A 24 13.80 5.07 8.32
C ALA A 24 14.48 3.81 8.88
N ARG A 25 13.99 3.29 10.02
CA ARG A 25 14.49 2.04 10.60
C ARG A 25 14.15 0.82 9.76
N LEU A 26 12.93 0.75 9.21
CA LEU A 26 12.55 -0.33 8.30
C LEU A 26 13.44 -0.36 7.06
N CYS A 27 13.76 0.79 6.45
CA CYS A 27 14.70 0.86 5.32
C CYS A 27 16.14 0.42 5.68
N GLU A 28 16.50 0.41 6.96
CA GLU A 28 17.78 -0.11 7.47
C GLU A 28 17.70 -1.60 7.82
N GLY A 29 16.53 -2.24 7.66
CA GLY A 29 16.24 -3.62 8.08
C GLY A 29 16.03 -3.77 9.59
N ASP A 30 15.81 -2.65 10.32
CA ASP A 30 15.59 -2.63 11.76
C ASP A 30 14.09 -2.61 12.08
N GLU A 31 13.56 -3.78 12.45
CA GLU A 31 12.15 -3.97 12.79
C GLU A 31 11.83 -3.68 14.27
N SER A 32 12.77 -3.15 15.07
CA SER A 32 12.60 -3.00 16.53
C SER A 32 11.47 -2.07 16.97
N LEU A 33 10.95 -1.23 16.07
CA LEU A 33 9.86 -0.29 16.34
C LEU A 33 8.47 -0.79 15.88
N VAL A 34 8.41 -1.94 15.22
CA VAL A 34 7.16 -2.59 14.80
C VAL A 34 7.03 -3.96 15.47
N GLN A 35 5.82 -4.50 15.49
CA GLN A 35 5.56 -5.83 16.03
C GLN A 35 4.69 -6.61 15.05
N PRO A 36 4.86 -7.94 14.96
CA PRO A 36 3.99 -8.78 14.14
C PRO A 36 2.51 -8.62 14.51
N HIS A 37 1.65 -8.50 13.50
CA HIS A 37 0.21 -8.42 13.72
C HIS A 37 -0.59 -9.08 12.58
N PRO A 38 -1.63 -9.88 12.86
CA PRO A 38 -2.40 -10.58 11.83
C PRO A 38 -3.01 -9.67 10.75
N SER A 39 -3.33 -8.42 11.08
CA SER A 39 -3.82 -7.43 10.10
C SER A 39 -2.81 -7.14 9.00
N VAL A 40 -1.49 -7.21 9.26
CA VAL A 40 -0.44 -6.96 8.25
C VAL A 40 -0.48 -8.06 7.20
N ALA A 41 -0.52 -9.33 7.64
CA ALA A 41 -0.65 -10.47 6.75
C ALA A 41 -1.97 -10.45 5.95
N ALA A 42 -3.09 -10.06 6.58
CA ALA A 42 -4.37 -9.91 5.91
C ALA A 42 -4.36 -8.79 4.84
N PHE A 43 -3.73 -7.65 5.15
CA PHE A 43 -3.52 -6.56 4.21
C PHE A 43 -2.68 -7.00 3.01
N TYR A 44 -1.53 -7.64 3.25
CA TYR A 44 -0.65 -8.09 2.18
C TYR A 44 -1.37 -9.04 1.23
N ARG A 45 -2.09 -10.04 1.77
CA ARG A 45 -2.89 -10.99 0.99
C ARG A 45 -3.90 -10.27 0.09
N ASP A 46 -4.65 -9.31 0.63
CA ASP A 46 -5.69 -8.62 -0.12
C ASP A 46 -5.09 -7.64 -1.16
N LEU A 47 -3.90 -7.09 -0.87
CA LEU A 47 -3.15 -6.25 -1.79
C LEU A 47 -2.67 -7.07 -3.02
N VAL A 48 -2.02 -8.21 -2.79
CA VAL A 48 -1.47 -9.03 -3.89
C VAL A 48 -2.54 -9.77 -4.69
N ALA A 49 -3.73 -9.96 -4.11
CA ALA A 49 -4.90 -10.46 -4.84
C ALA A 49 -5.40 -9.47 -5.91
N ILE A 50 -5.07 -8.18 -5.79
CA ILE A 50 -5.45 -7.13 -6.76
C ILE A 50 -4.29 -6.89 -7.73
N HIS A 51 -3.08 -6.73 -7.21
CA HIS A 51 -1.86 -6.53 -7.99
C HIS A 51 -0.76 -7.45 -7.44
N PRO A 52 -0.46 -8.57 -8.11
CA PRO A 52 0.55 -9.52 -7.66
C PRO A 52 1.90 -8.86 -7.36
N ASP A 53 2.57 -9.37 -6.32
CA ASP A 53 3.95 -8.99 -6.00
C ASP A 53 4.87 -9.38 -7.16
N LEU A 54 5.92 -8.61 -7.40
CA LEU A 54 6.85 -8.87 -8.50
C LEU A 54 7.68 -10.14 -8.27
N ASP A 55 7.90 -10.54 -7.01
CA ASP A 55 8.62 -11.78 -6.69
C ASP A 55 7.74 -13.03 -6.91
N ASP A 56 6.42 -12.90 -6.78
CA ASP A 56 5.48 -14.02 -6.86
C ASP A 56 4.86 -14.19 -8.25
N ALA A 57 4.98 -13.17 -9.11
CA ALA A 57 4.43 -13.19 -10.46
C ALA A 57 5.46 -13.70 -11.48
N SER A 58 5.03 -14.56 -12.40
CA SER A 58 5.89 -14.91 -13.53
C SER A 58 6.02 -13.73 -14.48
N GLU A 59 7.14 -13.62 -15.20
CA GLU A 59 7.36 -12.55 -16.19
C GLU A 59 6.26 -12.51 -17.27
N ASP A 60 5.57 -13.64 -17.50
CA ASP A 60 4.47 -13.77 -18.45
C ASP A 60 3.10 -13.35 -17.86
N ASP A 61 2.93 -13.39 -16.53
CA ASP A 61 1.66 -13.08 -15.83
C ASP A 61 1.51 -11.58 -15.52
N VAL A 62 2.59 -10.82 -15.58
CA VAL A 62 2.59 -9.39 -15.28
C VAL A 62 2.46 -8.59 -16.57
N ASP A 63 1.26 -8.07 -16.84
CA ASP A 63 1.17 -6.90 -17.71
C ASP A 63 1.89 -5.73 -17.02
N ALA A 64 3.15 -5.50 -17.41
CA ALA A 64 4.01 -4.46 -16.85
C ALA A 64 3.40 -3.05 -16.97
N ALA A 65 2.47 -2.83 -17.92
CA ALA A 65 1.74 -1.57 -18.04
C ALA A 65 0.60 -1.44 -17.01
N ALA A 66 0.06 -2.57 -16.56
CA ALA A 66 -1.04 -2.65 -15.59
C ALA A 66 -0.55 -2.78 -14.14
N ASN A 67 0.57 -3.46 -13.89
CA ASN A 67 1.13 -3.64 -12.55
C ASN A 67 1.74 -2.32 -12.04
N PRO A 68 1.28 -1.78 -10.89
CA PRO A 68 1.75 -0.50 -10.39
C PRO A 68 3.12 -0.56 -9.71
N TRP A 69 3.64 -1.74 -9.38
CA TRP A 69 4.88 -1.89 -8.61
C TRP A 69 6.10 -1.56 -9.45
N SER A 70 7.07 -0.90 -8.82
CA SER A 70 8.39 -0.61 -9.42
C SER A 70 9.50 -1.53 -8.89
N TYR A 71 9.26 -2.12 -7.72
CA TYR A 71 10.16 -3.06 -7.05
C TYR A 71 9.30 -4.13 -6.34
N PRO A 72 9.85 -5.34 -6.10
CA PRO A 72 9.23 -6.31 -5.19
C PRO A 72 8.92 -5.66 -3.85
N MET A 73 7.83 -6.09 -3.22
CA MET A 73 7.44 -5.50 -1.93
C MET A 73 8.40 -5.95 -0.83
N GLU A 74 8.86 -5.00 -0.02
CA GLU A 74 9.62 -5.31 1.18
C GLU A 74 8.64 -5.57 2.34
N ARG A 75 8.76 -6.71 3.01
CA ARG A 75 7.75 -7.13 4.00
C ARG A 75 8.29 -8.06 5.08
N SER A 76 7.60 -8.05 6.22
CA SER A 76 7.69 -9.06 7.27
C SER A 76 6.30 -9.32 7.85
N ASP A 77 6.20 -10.10 8.93
CA ASP A 77 4.93 -10.25 9.67
C ASP A 77 4.50 -8.96 10.39
N ALA A 78 5.38 -7.95 10.46
CA ALA A 78 5.18 -6.70 11.19
C ALA A 78 4.91 -5.47 10.29
N TYR A 79 5.36 -5.49 9.04
CA TYR A 79 5.18 -4.37 8.12
C TYR A 79 5.15 -4.78 6.64
N VAL A 80 4.68 -3.87 5.79
CA VAL A 80 4.81 -3.93 4.34
C VAL A 80 5.22 -2.55 3.82
N ILE A 81 6.26 -2.48 3.00
CA ILE A 81 6.64 -1.32 2.21
C ILE A 81 6.38 -1.66 0.74
N VAL A 82 5.58 -0.82 0.08
CA VAL A 82 5.34 -0.91 -1.35
C VAL A 82 6.02 0.24 -2.06
N SER A 83 6.68 -0.06 -3.17
CA SER A 83 7.27 0.93 -4.07
C SER A 83 6.55 0.89 -5.41
N CYS A 84 5.98 2.01 -5.84
CA CYS A 84 5.19 2.09 -7.06
C CYS A 84 5.76 3.06 -8.09
N GLN A 85 5.34 2.85 -9.33
CA GLN A 85 5.65 3.72 -10.46
C GLN A 85 5.01 5.11 -10.25
N MET A 86 5.77 6.16 -10.58
CA MET A 86 5.32 7.56 -10.42
C MET A 86 4.02 7.88 -11.18
N SER A 87 3.78 7.21 -12.31
CA SER A 87 2.56 7.35 -13.12
C SER A 87 1.31 6.72 -12.48
N LYS A 88 1.49 5.91 -11.43
CA LYS A 88 0.44 5.13 -10.76
C LYS A 88 0.20 5.55 -9.31
N VAL A 89 0.92 6.56 -8.79
CA VAL A 89 0.86 6.98 -7.38
C VAL A 89 -0.55 7.20 -6.89
N GLY A 90 -1.38 7.96 -7.63
CA GLY A 90 -2.77 8.20 -7.20
C GLY A 90 -3.62 6.93 -7.09
N GLN A 91 -3.44 5.98 -8.02
CA GLN A 91 -4.13 4.68 -7.97
C GLN A 91 -3.65 3.86 -6.77
N VAL A 92 -2.34 3.84 -6.51
CA VAL A 92 -1.76 3.10 -5.40
C VAL A 92 -2.17 3.72 -4.08
N GLU A 93 -2.08 5.05 -3.93
CA GLU A 93 -2.49 5.79 -2.73
C GLU A 93 -3.94 5.46 -2.37
N ASP A 94 -4.86 5.52 -3.34
CA ASP A 94 -6.27 5.15 -3.14
C ASP A 94 -6.45 3.70 -2.68
N LEU A 95 -5.72 2.77 -3.30
CA LEU A 95 -5.75 1.35 -2.99
C LEU A 95 -5.24 1.07 -1.57
N VAL A 96 -4.03 1.54 -1.23
CA VAL A 96 -3.43 1.30 0.08
C VAL A 96 -4.23 1.99 1.18
N ASN A 97 -4.70 3.23 0.97
CA ASN A 97 -5.54 3.94 1.95
C ASN A 97 -6.85 3.22 2.24
N ARG A 98 -7.44 2.54 1.25
CA ARG A 98 -8.64 1.73 1.46
C ARG A 98 -8.32 0.50 2.30
N LEU A 99 -7.32 -0.28 1.89
CA LEU A 99 -6.97 -1.53 2.56
C LEU A 99 -6.48 -1.30 4.01
N VAL A 100 -5.65 -0.29 4.27
CA VAL A 100 -5.21 0.00 5.64
C VAL A 100 -6.37 0.34 6.57
N LYS A 101 -7.43 0.97 6.06
CA LYS A 101 -8.65 1.24 6.85
C LYS A 101 -9.46 -0.02 7.12
N GLU A 102 -9.60 -0.89 6.12
CA GLU A 102 -10.29 -2.18 6.25
C GLU A 102 -9.58 -3.08 7.29
N HIS A 103 -8.26 -3.01 7.38
CA HIS A 103 -7.43 -3.84 8.26
C HIS A 103 -7.00 -3.18 9.58
N GLY A 104 -7.35 -1.90 9.79
CA GLY A 104 -6.99 -1.16 11.01
C GLY A 104 -5.49 -0.87 11.12
N LEU A 105 -4.82 -0.59 10.01
CA LEU A 105 -3.39 -0.31 9.90
C LEU A 105 -3.11 1.19 9.77
N ALA A 106 -1.87 1.57 10.09
CA ALA A 106 -1.32 2.87 9.75
C ALA A 106 -0.69 2.83 8.36
N LEU A 107 -0.77 3.94 7.64
CA LEU A 107 -0.10 4.16 6.37
C LEU A 107 0.73 5.44 6.46
N TYR A 108 2.01 5.34 6.13
CA TYR A 108 2.91 6.48 6.06
C TYR A 108 3.42 6.67 4.63
N ASP A 109 3.32 7.90 4.16
CA ASP A 109 3.87 8.38 2.89
C ASP A 109 5.12 9.25 3.21
N PRO A 110 6.34 8.71 3.03
CA PRO A 110 7.56 9.44 3.33
C PRO A 110 7.83 10.61 2.39
N GLN A 111 7.28 10.60 1.17
CA GLN A 111 7.47 11.67 0.19
C GLN A 111 6.61 12.90 0.51
N SER A 112 5.45 12.72 1.14
CA SER A 112 4.58 13.82 1.59
C SER A 112 4.55 14.04 3.11
N GLU A 113 5.29 13.23 3.87
CA GLU A 113 5.32 13.20 5.34
C GLU A 113 3.92 13.04 5.97
N ARG A 114 3.03 12.33 5.28
CA ARG A 114 1.64 12.11 5.71
C ARG A 114 1.47 10.75 6.37
N LEU A 115 0.74 10.77 7.49
CA LEU A 115 0.33 9.58 8.22
C LEU A 115 -1.19 9.48 8.21
N THR A 116 -1.72 8.38 7.69
CA THR A 116 -3.12 7.97 7.85
C THR A 116 -3.21 6.99 9.00
N SER A 117 -4.03 7.29 10.01
CA SER A 117 -4.23 6.44 11.18
C SER A 117 -5.51 5.61 11.10
N PRO A 118 -5.54 4.41 11.70
CA PRO A 118 -6.78 3.65 11.81
C PRO A 118 -7.76 4.40 12.71
N GLY A 119 -8.89 4.80 12.14
CA GLY A 119 -9.91 5.63 12.82
C GLY A 119 -10.03 7.04 12.27
N ASP A 120 -9.15 7.47 11.36
CA ASP A 120 -9.39 8.69 10.58
C ASP A 120 -10.61 8.47 9.67
N ALA A 121 -11.69 9.21 9.93
CA ALA A 121 -12.89 9.16 9.12
C ALA A 121 -12.55 9.69 7.71
N VAL A 122 -12.72 8.85 6.69
CA VAL A 122 -12.65 9.29 5.29
C VAL A 122 -14.03 9.12 4.67
N ALA A 123 -14.46 10.15 3.96
CA ALA A 123 -15.70 10.16 3.17
C ALA A 123 -15.83 8.86 2.35
N PRO A 124 -17.05 8.32 2.18
CA PRO A 124 -17.25 7.00 1.61
C PRO A 124 -16.59 6.89 0.23
N PRO A 125 -15.85 5.80 -0.06
CA PRO A 125 -15.21 5.62 -1.35
C PRO A 125 -16.26 5.59 -2.46
N ARG A 126 -15.97 6.25 -3.58
CA ARG A 126 -16.80 6.09 -4.78
C ARG A 126 -16.70 4.63 -5.21
N PRO A 127 -17.82 3.94 -5.50
CA PRO A 127 -17.80 2.53 -5.79
C PRO A 127 -16.92 2.23 -7.02
N TRP A 128 -15.93 1.38 -6.83
CA TRP A 128 -14.92 0.96 -7.82
C TRP A 128 -15.55 0.32 -9.08
N TRP A 129 -16.73 -0.30 -8.97
CA TRP A 129 -17.48 -0.83 -10.11
C TRP A 129 -17.95 0.26 -11.11
N LYS A 130 -18.00 1.54 -10.71
CA LYS A 130 -18.28 2.65 -11.65
C LYS A 130 -17.05 3.05 -12.47
N ILE A 131 -15.83 2.68 -12.07
CA ILE A 131 -14.59 3.04 -12.77
C ILE A 131 -14.31 2.04 -13.90
N TRP A 132 -14.54 0.74 -13.66
CA TRP A 132 -14.37 -0.32 -14.67
C TRP A 132 -15.35 -0.19 -15.85
N SER A 133 -16.60 0.18 -15.55
CA SER A 133 -17.67 0.33 -16.57
C SER A 133 -17.47 1.50 -17.58
N LEU A 134 -16.43 2.33 -17.40
CA LEU A 134 -16.05 3.38 -18.36
C LEU A 134 -14.90 2.95 -19.28
N ALA A 135 -13.99 2.08 -18.83
CA ALA A 135 -12.89 1.55 -19.64
C ALA A 135 -13.36 0.50 -20.66
N GLU A 136 -14.41 -0.26 -20.33
CA GLU A 136 -15.00 -1.25 -21.25
C GLU A 136 -15.89 -0.62 -22.33
N ARG A 137 -16.27 0.65 -22.18
CA ARG A 137 -17.21 1.33 -23.10
C ARG A 137 -16.52 2.02 -24.28
N THR A 138 -15.19 2.07 -24.29
CA THR A 138 -14.37 2.70 -25.33
C THR A 138 -13.67 1.70 -26.27
N LEU A 139 -13.83 0.39 -26.07
CA LEU A 139 -13.27 -0.66 -26.94
C LEU A 139 -14.33 -1.38 -27.80
N GLN A 140 -15.53 -0.80 -27.93
CA GLN A 140 -16.57 -1.28 -28.87
C GLN A 140 -17.06 -0.19 -29.84
N ARG A 141 -16.19 0.74 -30.25
CA ARG A 141 -16.50 1.66 -31.35
C ARG A 141 -15.40 1.70 -32.40
#